data_AF-V9IKP2-F1
#
_entry.id   AF-V9IKP2-F1
#
_cell.length_a   1.000
_cell.length_b   1.000
_cell.length_c   1.000
_cell.angle_alpha   90.00
_cell.angle_beta   90.00
_cell.angle_gamma   90.00
#
_symmetry.space_group_name_H-M   'P 1'
#
loop_
_entity.id
_entity.type
_entity.pdbx_description
1 polymer ?
#
loop_
_entity_poly.entity_id
_entity_poly.type
_entity_poly.pdbx_seq_one_letter_code
_entity_poly.pdbx_strand_id
1 'polypeptide(L)'
;MKQRPLSDKLAIENAVAPLESLLNKKAQGELLVEHLQHTGKVVCASTSPQGQEIIKNEVKALTQSFEELFREIKQQKDQLEQTVSQWRDYKDEYERLSDWLQQFDILIKAQKNSLLPNVAEKENKCKK
;
A
#
# COMPACT_ATOMS: atom_id res chain seq x y z
N MET A 1 16.46 -18.99 5.20
CA MET A 1 15.01 -18.82 5.49
C MET A 1 14.29 -18.69 4.16
N LYS A 2 13.17 -19.40 3.98
CA LYS A 2 12.52 -19.54 2.66
C LYS A 2 11.92 -18.20 2.20
N GLN A 3 12.28 -17.79 1.00
CA GLN A 3 11.72 -16.64 0.29
C GLN A 3 10.18 -16.75 0.21
N ARG A 4 9.47 -15.86 0.93
CA ARG A 4 8.05 -15.53 0.70
C ARG A 4 7.76 -14.16 0.01
N PRO A 5 8.70 -13.41 -0.59
CA PRO A 5 8.45 -12.02 -0.97
C PRO A 5 7.56 -11.82 -2.23
N LEU A 6 7.43 -12.84 -3.10
CA LEU A 6 6.62 -12.75 -4.31
C LEU A 6 5.11 -12.89 -4.05
N SER A 7 4.74 -13.69 -3.04
CA SER A 7 3.36 -13.94 -2.62
C SER A 7 2.70 -12.64 -2.16
N ASP A 8 3.38 -11.88 -1.31
CA ASP A 8 2.78 -10.75 -0.60
C ASP A 8 2.65 -9.52 -1.51
N LYS A 9 3.62 -9.33 -2.43
CA LYS A 9 3.51 -8.33 -3.50
C LYS A 9 2.36 -8.66 -4.46
N LEU A 10 2.24 -9.91 -4.91
CA LEU A 10 1.11 -10.32 -5.75
C LEU A 10 -0.22 -10.14 -5.01
N ALA A 11 -0.27 -10.48 -3.72
CA ALA A 11 -1.48 -10.34 -2.92
C ALA A 11 -1.93 -8.88 -2.81
N ILE A 12 -1.00 -7.94 -2.63
CA ILE A 12 -1.33 -6.52 -2.53
C ILE A 12 -1.62 -5.91 -3.92
N GLU A 13 -0.87 -6.26 -4.97
CA GLU A 13 -1.17 -5.81 -6.35
C GLU A 13 -2.55 -6.33 -6.80
N ASN A 14 -2.91 -7.57 -6.45
CA ASN A 14 -4.25 -8.12 -6.68
C ASN A 14 -5.34 -7.42 -5.85
N ALA A 15 -5.00 -6.78 -4.73
CA ALA A 15 -5.95 -6.03 -3.90
C ALA A 15 -6.17 -4.59 -4.39
N VAL A 16 -5.18 -3.97 -5.05
CA VAL A 16 -5.31 -2.62 -5.63
C VAL A 16 -6.21 -2.60 -6.86
N ALA A 17 -6.12 -3.61 -7.73
CA ALA A 17 -6.87 -3.63 -8.99
C ALA A 17 -8.41 -3.56 -8.82
N PRO A 18 -9.04 -4.26 -7.85
CA PRO A 18 -10.46 -4.08 -7.54
C PRO A 18 -10.82 -2.65 -7.12
N LEU A 19 -9.97 -2.00 -6.30
CA LEU A 19 -10.21 -0.62 -5.84
C LEU A 19 -10.10 0.38 -7.00
N GLU A 20 -9.13 0.21 -7.89
CA GLU A 20 -9.04 1.00 -9.12
C GLU A 20 -10.25 0.83 -10.02
N SER A 21 -10.71 -0.41 -10.20
CA SER A 21 -11.94 -0.70 -10.96
C SER A 21 -13.17 -0.01 -10.37
N LEU A 22 -13.28 0.04 -9.03
CA LEU A 22 -14.33 0.79 -8.36
C LEU A 22 -14.19 2.30 -8.57
N LEU A 23 -12.98 2.86 -8.42
CA LEU A 23 -12.71 4.29 -8.65
C LEU A 23 -13.05 4.71 -10.10
N ASN A 24 -12.80 3.85 -11.08
CA ASN A 24 -13.16 4.11 -12.48
C ASN A 24 -14.68 4.23 -12.71
N LYS A 25 -15.50 3.68 -11.80
CA LYS A 25 -16.97 3.82 -11.84
C LYS A 25 -17.47 5.09 -11.14
N LYS A 26 -16.60 5.88 -10.50
CA LYS A 26 -16.99 7.08 -9.75
C LYS A 26 -17.77 8.07 -10.60
N ALA A 27 -17.26 8.40 -11.79
CA ALA A 27 -17.90 9.36 -12.69
C ALA A 27 -19.31 8.91 -13.11
N GLN A 28 -19.49 7.62 -13.38
CA GLN A 28 -20.82 7.06 -13.66
C GLN A 28 -21.74 7.20 -12.44
N GLY A 29 -21.25 6.95 -11.23
CA GLY A 29 -21.99 7.12 -9.99
C GLY A 29 -22.37 8.58 -9.72
N GLU A 30 -21.48 9.53 -9.99
CA GLU A 30 -21.72 10.97 -9.85
C GLU A 30 -22.89 11.41 -10.74
N LEU A 31 -22.92 10.95 -12.00
CA LEU A 31 -24.04 11.22 -12.92
C LEU A 31 -25.38 10.66 -12.39
N LEU A 32 -25.36 9.48 -11.78
CA LEU A 32 -26.57 8.89 -11.18
C LEU A 32 -27.05 9.68 -9.95
N VAL A 33 -26.12 10.17 -9.12
CA VAL A 33 -26.45 11.03 -7.96
C VAL A 33 -27.01 12.36 -8.42
N GLU A 34 -26.43 12.99 -9.43
CA GLU A 34 -26.96 14.22 -10.04
C GLU A 34 -28.37 14.01 -10.59
N HIS A 35 -28.60 12.90 -11.29
CA HIS A 35 -29.91 12.54 -11.82
C HIS A 35 -30.93 12.31 -10.70
N LEU A 36 -30.53 11.63 -9.62
CA LEU A 36 -31.37 11.45 -8.42
C LEU A 36 -31.73 12.80 -7.80
N GLN A 37 -30.77 13.70 -7.62
CA GLN A 37 -31.00 15.03 -7.07
C GLN A 37 -31.97 15.84 -7.93
N HIS A 38 -31.84 15.77 -9.25
CA HIS A 38 -32.77 16.39 -10.18
C HIS A 38 -34.17 15.80 -10.04
N THR A 39 -34.28 14.47 -10.10
CA THR A 39 -35.56 13.76 -9.99
C THR A 39 -36.25 14.06 -8.66
N GLY A 40 -35.50 14.06 -7.55
CA GLY A 40 -35.98 14.43 -6.22
C GLY A 40 -36.60 15.83 -6.18
N LYS A 41 -35.98 16.82 -6.85
CA LYS A 41 -36.54 18.18 -6.97
C LYS A 41 -37.84 18.20 -7.78
N VAL A 42 -37.90 17.46 -8.88
CA VAL A 42 -39.08 17.38 -9.75
C VAL A 42 -40.28 16.80 -8.98
N VAL A 43 -40.10 15.65 -8.32
CA VAL A 43 -41.20 14.98 -7.61
C VAL A 43 -41.66 15.77 -6.37
N CYS A 44 -40.78 16.56 -5.75
CA CYS A 44 -41.16 17.43 -4.65
C CYS A 44 -42.25 18.44 -5.05
N ALA A 45 -42.30 18.87 -6.31
CA ALA A 45 -43.28 19.86 -6.78
C ALA A 45 -44.75 19.38 -6.69
N SER A 46 -44.97 18.06 -6.71
CA SER A 46 -46.30 17.44 -6.62
C SER A 46 -46.50 16.60 -5.36
N THR A 47 -45.61 16.74 -4.36
CA THR A 47 -45.63 15.95 -3.13
C THR A 47 -46.05 16.81 -1.94
N SER A 48 -46.73 16.21 -0.95
CA SER A 48 -47.09 16.87 0.30
C SER A 48 -45.86 17.39 1.06
N PRO A 49 -45.99 18.41 1.93
CA PRO A 49 -44.85 18.93 2.70
C PRO A 49 -44.09 17.86 3.50
N GLN A 50 -44.82 16.91 4.10
CA GLN A 50 -44.22 15.79 4.81
C GLN A 50 -43.43 14.87 3.86
N GLY A 51 -43.98 14.56 2.69
CA GLY A 51 -43.29 13.72 1.70
C GLY A 51 -42.07 14.43 1.09
N GLN A 52 -42.12 15.74 0.89
CA GLN A 52 -40.97 16.52 0.43
C GLN A 52 -39.79 16.43 1.40
N GLU A 53 -40.07 16.51 2.71
CA GLU A 53 -39.04 16.40 3.74
C GLU A 53 -38.37 15.01 3.73
N ILE A 54 -39.18 13.95 3.60
CA ILE A 54 -38.67 12.58 3.46
C ILE A 54 -37.77 12.45 2.22
N ILE A 55 -38.25 12.90 1.04
CA ILE A 55 -37.49 12.83 -0.21
C ILE A 55 -36.17 13.60 -0.11
N LYS A 56 -36.19 14.81 0.45
CA LYS A 56 -34.97 15.61 0.61
C LYS A 56 -33.96 14.93 1.52
N ASN A 57 -34.43 14.34 2.62
CA ASN A 57 -33.56 13.62 3.56
C ASN A 57 -32.97 12.35 2.93
N GLU A 58 -33.74 11.59 2.17
CA GLU A 58 -33.24 10.41 1.46
C GLU A 58 -32.23 10.76 0.36
N VAL A 59 -32.52 11.78 -0.46
CA VAL A 59 -31.59 12.26 -1.50
C VAL A 59 -30.28 12.74 -0.87
N LYS A 60 -30.37 13.48 0.24
CA LYS A 60 -29.19 13.94 0.98
C LYS A 60 -28.40 12.76 1.56
N ALA A 61 -29.07 11.82 2.22
CA ALA A 61 -28.44 10.65 2.82
C ALA A 61 -27.71 9.81 1.76
N LEU A 62 -28.33 9.56 0.61
CA LEU A 62 -27.69 8.81 -0.47
C LEU A 62 -26.50 9.56 -1.06
N THR A 63 -26.62 10.88 -1.26
CA THR A 63 -25.50 11.71 -1.74
C THR A 63 -24.31 11.63 -0.79
N GLN A 64 -24.56 11.75 0.52
CA GLN A 64 -23.51 11.65 1.54
C GLN A 64 -22.89 10.26 1.58
N SER A 65 -23.70 9.21 1.57
CA SER A 65 -23.22 7.82 1.56
C SER A 65 -22.37 7.51 0.32
N PHE A 66 -22.75 8.05 -0.85
CA PHE A 66 -21.96 7.92 -2.07
C PHE A 66 -20.59 8.62 -1.95
N GLU A 67 -20.56 9.86 -1.46
CA GLU A 67 -19.32 10.61 -1.25
C GLU A 67 -18.40 9.91 -0.23
N GLU A 68 -18.96 9.39 0.85
CA GLU A 68 -18.25 8.66 1.89
C GLU A 68 -17.66 7.35 1.35
N LEU A 69 -18.44 6.56 0.61
CA LEU A 69 -17.95 5.33 -0.03
C LEU A 69 -16.72 5.58 -0.91
N PHE A 70 -16.76 6.58 -1.78
CA PHE A 70 -15.63 6.86 -2.67
C PHE A 70 -14.43 7.47 -1.95
N ARG A 71 -14.65 8.17 -0.83
CA ARG A 71 -13.58 8.62 0.06
C ARG A 71 -12.88 7.42 0.71
N GLU A 72 -13.65 6.47 1.23
CA GLU A 72 -13.13 5.25 1.86
C GLU A 72 -12.37 4.38 0.86
N ILE A 73 -12.92 4.14 -0.34
CA ILE A 73 -12.25 3.38 -1.40
C ILE A 73 -10.90 4.02 -1.75
N LYS A 74 -10.86 5.35 -1.91
CA LYS A 74 -9.61 6.06 -2.19
C LYS A 74 -8.61 5.91 -1.03
N GLN A 75 -9.06 6.10 0.20
CA GLN A 75 -8.22 5.94 1.39
C GLN A 75 -7.62 4.54 1.48
N GLN A 76 -8.42 3.50 1.24
CA GLN A 76 -7.95 2.11 1.25
C GLN A 76 -6.91 1.85 0.16
N LYS A 77 -7.12 2.41 -1.05
CA LYS A 77 -6.14 2.31 -2.14
C LYS A 77 -4.82 2.97 -1.72
N ASP A 78 -4.86 4.21 -1.25
CA ASP A 78 -3.67 4.98 -0.86
C ASP A 78 -2.91 4.26 0.28
N GLN A 79 -3.61 3.67 1.25
CA GLN A 79 -3.02 2.88 2.33
C GLN A 79 -2.33 1.60 1.83
N LEU A 80 -2.95 0.88 0.90
CA LEU A 80 -2.36 -0.31 0.30
C LEU A 80 -1.11 0.04 -0.50
N GLU A 81 -1.15 1.10 -1.31
CA GLU A 81 0.02 1.58 -2.08
C GLU A 81 1.16 2.00 -1.15
N GLN A 82 0.85 2.69 -0.06
CA GLN A 82 1.84 3.03 0.97
C GLN A 82 2.46 1.76 1.59
N THR A 83 1.64 0.75 1.89
CA THR A 83 2.11 -0.53 2.43
C THR A 83 3.04 -1.24 1.44
N VAL A 84 2.73 -1.20 0.14
CA VAL A 84 3.63 -1.73 -0.91
C VAL A 84 4.96 -1.00 -0.91
N SER A 85 4.95 0.33 -0.82
CA SER A 85 6.18 1.13 -0.78
C SER A 85 7.05 0.73 0.42
N GLN A 86 6.46 0.70 1.62
CA GLN A 86 7.15 0.33 2.85
C GLN A 86 7.74 -1.09 2.78
N TRP A 87 7.01 -2.02 2.15
CA TRP A 87 7.51 -3.39 1.95
C TRP A 87 8.72 -3.45 1.01
N ARG A 88 8.75 -2.62 -0.04
CA ARG A 88 9.92 -2.50 -0.92
C ARG A 88 11.12 -1.96 -0.17
N ASP A 89 10.93 -0.86 0.56
CA ASP A 89 11.99 -0.23 1.36
C ASP A 89 12.58 -1.22 2.39
N TYR A 90 11.71 -1.97 3.08
CA TYR A 90 12.13 -3.02 4.01
C TYR A 90 12.94 -4.13 3.32
N LYS A 91 12.52 -4.57 2.13
CA LYS A 91 13.19 -5.63 1.39
C LYS A 91 14.59 -5.19 0.94
N ASP A 92 14.71 -3.98 0.44
CA ASP A 92 15.99 -3.43 -0.02
C ASP A 92 16.96 -3.30 1.16
N GLU A 93 16.49 -2.82 2.31
CA GLU A 93 17.30 -2.71 3.52
C GLU A 93 17.70 -4.08 4.07
N TYR A 94 16.79 -5.06 4.04
CA TYR A 94 17.08 -6.43 4.42
C TYR A 94 18.18 -7.05 3.55
N GLU A 95 18.08 -6.90 2.22
CA GLU A 95 19.08 -7.41 1.27
C GLU A 95 20.44 -6.75 1.52
N ARG A 96 20.48 -5.41 1.71
CA ARG A 96 21.69 -4.66 2.04
C ARG A 96 22.40 -5.19 3.30
N LEU A 97 21.63 -5.41 4.38
CA LEU A 97 22.18 -5.91 5.64
C LEU A 97 22.62 -7.37 5.55
N SER A 98 21.86 -8.21 4.82
CA SER A 98 22.22 -9.59 4.56
C SER A 98 23.56 -9.70 3.82
N ASP A 99 23.74 -8.91 2.76
CA ASP A 99 24.98 -8.88 1.97
C ASP A 99 26.16 -8.36 2.81
N TRP A 100 25.94 -7.34 3.62
CA TRP A 100 26.96 -6.80 4.52
C TRP A 100 27.45 -7.87 5.53
N LEU A 101 26.52 -8.61 6.14
CA LEU A 101 26.87 -9.71 7.07
C LEU A 101 27.64 -10.82 6.35
N GLN A 102 27.26 -11.17 5.13
CA GLN A 102 27.95 -12.18 4.35
C GLN A 102 29.38 -11.75 3.99
N GLN A 103 29.58 -10.49 3.60
CA GLN A 103 30.91 -9.94 3.33
C GLN A 103 31.79 -9.95 4.59
N PHE A 104 31.24 -9.57 5.74
CA PHE A 104 31.95 -9.64 7.02
C PHE A 104 32.39 -11.06 7.39
N ASP A 105 31.51 -12.04 7.21
CA ASP A 105 31.84 -13.46 7.46
C ASP A 105 32.98 -13.95 6.55
N ILE A 106 32.98 -13.54 5.27
CA ILE A 106 34.06 -13.82 4.33
C ILE A 106 35.38 -13.19 4.81
N LEU A 107 35.37 -11.93 5.22
CA LEU A 107 36.55 -11.22 5.71
C LEU A 107 37.13 -11.89 6.96
N ILE A 108 36.27 -12.26 7.92
CA ILE A 108 36.69 -12.97 9.15
C ILE A 108 37.32 -14.32 8.81
N LYS A 109 36.72 -15.09 7.90
CA LYS A 109 37.26 -16.38 7.44
C LYS A 109 38.62 -16.20 6.74
N ALA A 110 38.74 -15.20 5.86
CA ALA A 110 39.99 -14.88 5.17
C ALA A 110 41.09 -14.47 6.16
N GLN A 111 40.77 -13.61 7.14
CA GLN A 111 41.71 -13.20 8.16
C GLN A 111 42.19 -14.37 9.01
N LYS A 112 41.27 -15.24 9.47
CA LYS A 112 41.59 -16.47 10.20
C LYS A 112 42.57 -17.35 9.42
N ASN A 113 42.35 -17.51 8.12
CA ASN A 113 43.23 -18.30 7.24
C ASN A 113 44.59 -17.63 6.99
N SER A 114 44.70 -16.31 7.12
CA SER A 114 45.97 -15.58 6.93
C SER A 114 46.85 -15.50 8.19
N LEU A 115 46.33 -15.92 9.35
CA LEU A 115 47.10 -15.94 10.59
C LEU A 115 48.18 -17.01 10.50
N LEU A 116 49.44 -16.58 10.56
CA LEU A 116 50.59 -17.47 10.58
C LEU A 116 50.59 -18.31 11.87
N PRO A 117 50.99 -19.59 11.81
CA PRO A 117 50.83 -20.57 12.89
C PRO A 117 51.62 -20.25 14.17
N ASN A 118 52.67 -19.42 14.10
CA ASN A 118 53.49 -19.09 15.27
C ASN A 118 53.89 -17.60 15.31
N VAL A 119 54.33 -17.16 16.49
CA VAL A 119 54.75 -15.77 16.77
C VAL A 119 55.96 -15.37 15.93
N ALA A 120 56.90 -16.29 15.71
CA ALA A 120 58.13 -16.04 14.96
C ALA A 120 57.85 -15.62 13.49
N GLU A 121 56.89 -16.26 12.83
CA GLU A 121 56.51 -15.94 11.45
C GLU A 121 55.75 -14.60 11.35
N LYS A 122 54.97 -14.23 12.37
CA LYS A 122 54.28 -12.93 12.43
C LYS A 122 55.28 -11.77 12.57
N GLU A 123 56.32 -11.93 13.41
CA GLU A 123 57.35 -10.91 13.58
C GLU A 123 58.16 -10.66 12.31
N ASN A 124 58.46 -11.70 11.53
CA ASN A 124 59.25 -11.58 10.31
C ASN A 124 58.53 -10.81 9.20
N LYS A 125 57.18 -10.78 9.23
CA LYS A 125 56.35 -10.07 8.26
C LYS A 125 56.21 -8.57 8.57
N CYS A 126 56.33 -8.16 9.84
CA CYS A 126 56.30 -6.75 10.27
C CYS A 126 57.67 -6.06 10.27
N LYS A 127 58.77 -6.83 10.11
CA LYS A 127 60.16 -6.32 10.07
C LYS A 127 60.64 -5.97 8.65
N LYS A 128 59.76 -6.01 7.65
CA LYS A 128 59.99 -5.49 6.28
C LYS A 128 59.18 -4.22 6.08
#